data_AF-W3XKE9-F1
#
_entry.id   AF-W3XKE9-F1
#
_cell.length_a   1.000
_cell.length_b   1.000
_cell.length_c   1.000
_cell.angle_alpha   90.00
_cell.angle_beta   90.00
_cell.angle_gamma   90.00
#
_symmetry.space_group_name_H-M   'P 1'
#
loop_
_entity.id
_entity.type
_entity.pdbx_description
1 polymer ?
#
loop_
_entity_poly.entity_id
_entity_poly.type
_entity_poly.pdbx_seq_one_letter_code
_entity_poly.pdbx_strand_id
1 'polypeptide(L)'
;MLLGRGQLDPYPDPDPGATAPNPENDAGGPYYGRLVSLAPGDVVVIPAGTAHMNVEMTDDYRFVGVYPVGSPKWKSERCDNRDIMSQLRDEISQVPMPIADPVQGEGGLLITLWSKVDQ
;
A
#
# COMPACT_ATOMS: atom_id res chain seq x y z
N MET A 1 -4.04 -6.04 0.03
CA MET A 1 -5.39 -5.46 -0.19
C MET A 1 -5.76 -4.63 1.01
N LEU A 2 -6.48 -3.52 0.85
CA LEU A 2 -7.08 -2.77 1.95
C LEU A 2 -8.53 -2.47 1.49
N LEU A 3 -9.55 -3.04 2.14
CA LEU A 3 -10.98 -2.80 1.85
C LEU A 3 -11.65 -1.91 2.90
N GLY A 4 -11.98 -0.65 2.59
CA GLY A 4 -12.69 0.26 3.51
C GLY A 4 -14.16 0.51 3.18
N ARG A 5 -14.97 0.77 4.22
CA ARG A 5 -16.36 1.26 4.17
C ARG A 5 -16.49 2.50 5.06
N GLY A 6 -17.15 3.55 4.55
CA GLY A 6 -17.45 4.83 5.20
C GLY A 6 -18.42 5.62 4.32
N GLN A 7 -19.03 6.70 4.80
CA GLN A 7 -19.99 7.51 4.05
C GLN A 7 -19.44 8.94 3.89
N LEU A 8 -19.61 9.51 2.70
CA LEU A 8 -19.03 10.81 2.31
C LEU A 8 -19.77 11.99 2.97
N ASP A 9 -19.01 12.89 3.58
CA ASP A 9 -19.28 14.32 3.48
C ASP A 9 -18.43 14.89 2.33
N PRO A 10 -18.92 15.87 1.56
CA PRO A 10 -18.13 16.51 0.50
C PRO A 10 -16.89 17.19 1.11
N TYR A 11 -15.72 16.90 0.53
CA TYR A 11 -14.47 17.59 0.87
C TYR A 11 -14.65 19.10 0.63
N PRO A 12 -14.47 19.97 1.64
CA PRO A 12 -14.46 21.40 1.41
C PRO A 12 -13.29 21.74 0.48
N ASP A 13 -13.46 22.74 -0.40
CA ASP A 13 -12.36 23.28 -1.20
C ASP A 13 -11.15 23.51 -0.29
N PRO A 14 -9.94 23.12 -0.71
CA PRO A 14 -8.75 23.25 0.13
C PRO A 14 -8.62 24.71 0.57
N ASP A 15 -8.56 24.92 1.89
CA ASP A 15 -8.29 26.22 2.47
C ASP A 15 -7.01 26.78 1.81
N PRO A 16 -7.05 27.95 1.16
CA PRO A 16 -5.86 28.56 0.56
C PRO A 16 -4.75 28.86 1.60
N GLY A 17 -5.05 28.74 2.90
CA GLY A 17 -4.09 28.78 4.01
C GLY A 17 -3.59 27.42 4.53
N ALA A 18 -4.08 26.28 4.03
CA ALA A 18 -3.60 24.97 4.44
C ALA A 18 -2.23 24.70 3.81
N THR A 19 -1.16 25.02 4.53
CA THR A 19 0.20 24.61 4.15
C THR A 19 0.28 23.09 4.09
N ALA A 20 0.76 22.58 2.95
CA ALA A 20 1.20 21.18 2.84
C ALA A 20 2.09 20.83 4.06
N PRO A 21 1.99 19.60 4.60
CA PRO A 21 2.75 19.23 5.78
C PRO A 21 4.23 19.59 5.62
N ASN A 22 4.73 20.37 6.58
CA ASN A 22 6.10 20.90 6.56
C ASN A 22 7.08 19.75 6.85
N PRO A 23 7.95 19.37 5.90
CA PRO A 23 8.85 18.22 6.05
C PRO A 23 9.94 18.40 7.11
N GLU A 24 10.01 19.55 7.79
CA GLU A 24 11.12 19.90 8.68
C GLU A 24 10.87 19.61 10.17
N ASN A 25 9.62 19.40 10.62
CA ASN A 25 9.30 19.30 12.05
C ASN A 25 8.88 17.90 12.56
N ASP A 26 8.67 16.92 11.68
CA ASP A 26 8.33 15.55 12.05
C ASP A 26 9.48 14.61 11.70
N ALA A 27 10.49 14.49 12.58
CA ALA A 27 11.51 13.44 12.57
C ALA A 27 12.08 13.01 11.20
N GLY A 28 12.36 13.96 10.30
CA GLY A 28 13.60 14.00 9.52
C GLY A 28 13.69 13.23 8.21
N GLY A 29 12.80 13.50 7.25
CA GLY A 29 13.09 13.27 5.82
C GLY A 29 11.86 13.38 4.91
N PRO A 30 12.02 13.72 3.61
CA PRO A 30 10.89 13.69 2.67
C PRO A 30 10.33 12.27 2.61
N TYR A 31 9.01 12.12 2.77
CA TYR A 31 8.37 10.84 2.53
C TYR A 31 8.61 10.44 1.06
N TYR A 32 9.44 9.42 0.85
CA TYR A 32 9.59 8.82 -0.47
C TYR A 32 8.37 7.94 -0.74
N GLY A 33 7.43 8.45 -1.52
CA GLY A 33 6.20 7.73 -1.84
C GLY A 33 5.18 8.58 -2.60
N ARG A 34 4.10 7.94 -3.03
CA ARG A 34 2.95 8.61 -3.66
C ARG A 34 1.81 8.66 -2.65
N LEU A 35 1.29 9.87 -2.38
CA LEU A 35 0.04 10.03 -1.63
C LEU A 35 -1.13 9.61 -2.53
N VAL A 36 -2.00 8.77 -1.98
CA VAL A 36 -3.21 8.26 -2.62
C VAL A 36 -4.35 8.39 -1.64
N SER A 37 -5.37 9.17 -2.01
CA SER A 37 -6.63 9.24 -1.27
C SER A 37 -7.48 8.01 -1.58
N LEU A 38 -8.06 7.40 -0.56
CA LEU A 38 -8.89 6.21 -0.70
C LEU A 38 -10.32 6.51 -0.26
N ALA A 39 -11.27 5.99 -1.03
CA ALA A 39 -12.68 5.99 -0.73
C ALA A 39 -13.17 4.58 -0.38
N PRO A 40 -14.32 4.49 0.30
CA PRO A 40 -15.05 3.26 0.50
C PRO A 40 -15.25 2.47 -0.80
N GLY A 41 -14.85 1.19 -0.81
CA GLY A 41 -14.90 0.33 -1.99
C GLY A 41 -13.65 0.36 -2.88
N ASP A 42 -12.70 1.28 -2.64
CA ASP A 42 -11.43 1.27 -3.34
C ASP A 42 -10.59 0.05 -2.98
N VAL A 43 -9.81 -0.41 -3.95
CA VAL A 43 -8.87 -1.52 -3.79
C VAL A 43 -7.47 -1.05 -4.17
N VAL A 44 -6.57 -1.12 -3.20
CA VAL A 44 -5.14 -0.91 -3.44
C VAL A 44 -4.42 -2.25 -3.51
N VAL A 45 -3.67 -2.43 -4.59
CA VAL A 45 -2.77 -3.56 -4.80
C VAL A 45 -1.36 -3.03 -4.98
N ILE A 46 -0.43 -3.52 -4.15
CA ILE A 46 0.99 -3.13 -4.18
C ILE A 46 1.86 -4.39 -4.28
N PRO A 47 2.99 -4.34 -5.00
CA PRO A 47 3.95 -5.45 -5.04
C PRO A 47 4.52 -5.78 -3.66
N ALA A 48 4.95 -7.02 -3.48
CA ALA A 48 5.67 -7.44 -2.27
C ALA A 48 6.92 -6.56 -2.05
N GLY A 49 7.22 -6.26 -0.78
CA GLY A 49 8.31 -5.36 -0.41
C GLY A 49 7.99 -3.87 -0.48
N THR A 50 6.78 -3.49 -0.92
CA THR A 50 6.34 -2.09 -0.91
C THR A 50 5.92 -1.67 0.50
N ALA A 51 6.60 -0.67 1.06
CA ALA A 51 6.16 -0.01 2.28
C ALA A 51 4.93 0.87 2.00
N HIS A 52 4.00 0.91 2.94
CA HIS A 52 2.87 1.83 2.93
C HIS A 52 2.57 2.27 4.36
N MET A 53 1.96 3.44 4.49
CA MET A 53 1.48 3.95 5.77
C MET A 53 0.17 4.68 5.56
N ASN A 54 -0.69 4.64 6.56
CA ASN A 54 -1.77 5.60 6.67
C ASN A 54 -1.18 6.90 7.24
N VAL A 55 -1.36 8.02 6.52
CA VAL A 55 -0.90 9.36 6.94
C VAL A 55 -2.01 10.11 7.65
N GLU A 56 -3.25 9.91 7.19
CA GLU A 56 -4.45 10.53 7.72
C GLU A 56 -5.61 9.52 7.59
N MET A 57 -6.49 9.46 8.60
CA MET A 57 -7.67 8.61 8.58
C MET A 57 -8.84 9.26 9.32
N THR A 58 -10.05 8.89 8.92
CA THR A 58 -11.29 9.15 9.65
C THR A 58 -11.49 8.10 10.76
N ASP A 59 -12.33 8.40 11.75
CA ASP A 59 -12.61 7.48 12.88
C ASP A 59 -13.24 6.13 12.45
N ASP A 60 -13.97 6.15 11.33
CA ASP A 60 -14.62 4.99 10.74
C ASP A 60 -13.73 4.23 9.74
N TYR A 61 -12.48 4.66 9.53
CA TYR A 61 -11.56 3.99 8.61
C TYR A 61 -11.32 2.54 9.02
N ARG A 62 -11.62 1.60 8.12
CA ARG A 62 -11.35 0.18 8.28
C ARG A 62 -10.71 -0.35 7.00
N PHE A 63 -9.90 -1.40 7.12
CA PHE A 63 -9.40 -2.11 5.96
C PHE A 63 -9.22 -3.61 6.20
N VAL A 64 -9.29 -4.39 5.13
CA VAL A 64 -8.94 -5.82 5.14
C VAL A 64 -7.70 -6.08 4.29
N GLY A 65 -6.68 -6.64 4.94
CA GLY A 65 -5.48 -7.23 4.34
C GLY A 65 -5.73 -8.61 3.75
N VAL A 66 -5.43 -8.80 2.46
CA VAL A 66 -5.27 -10.15 1.88
C VAL A 66 -3.97 -10.25 1.09
N TYR A 67 -3.47 -11.48 0.99
CA TYR A 67 -2.21 -11.86 0.36
C TYR A 67 -2.44 -13.02 -0.61
N PRO A 68 -1.65 -13.15 -1.70
CA PRO A 68 -1.78 -14.25 -2.64
C PRO A 68 -1.63 -15.62 -1.99
N VAL A 69 -2.35 -16.62 -2.52
CA VAL A 69 -2.18 -18.02 -2.13
C VAL A 69 -0.73 -18.46 -2.38
N GLY A 70 -0.15 -19.20 -1.44
CA GLY A 70 1.25 -19.65 -1.52
C GLY A 70 2.28 -18.61 -1.10
N SER A 71 1.86 -17.41 -0.69
CA SER A 71 2.79 -16.44 -0.10
C SER A 71 3.42 -17.00 1.18
N PRO A 72 4.70 -16.64 1.47
CA PRO A 72 5.27 -16.80 2.79
C PRO A 72 4.38 -16.17 3.88
N LYS A 73 4.59 -16.55 5.13
CA LYS A 73 3.85 -15.97 6.27
C LYS A 73 3.95 -14.44 6.19
N TRP A 74 2.81 -13.76 6.11
CA TRP A 74 2.77 -12.31 6.07
C TRP A 74 3.46 -11.73 7.30
N LYS A 75 4.16 -10.61 7.11
CA LYS A 75 4.79 -9.85 8.19
C LYS A 75 4.81 -8.36 7.83
N SER A 76 4.78 -7.52 8.85
CA SER A 76 4.93 -6.07 8.73
C SER A 76 6.20 -5.69 9.46
N GLU A 77 7.21 -5.23 8.73
CA GLU A 77 8.50 -4.85 9.28
C GLU A 77 8.75 -3.37 9.05
N ARG A 78 9.06 -2.63 10.12
CA ARG A 78 9.45 -1.21 10.02
C ARG A 78 10.87 -1.03 9.47
N CYS A 79 11.64 -2.13 9.38
CA CYS A 79 13.01 -2.15 8.88
C CYS A 79 13.99 -1.25 9.67
N ASP A 80 13.72 -1.08 10.97
CA ASP A 80 14.58 -0.32 11.89
C ASP A 80 15.96 -0.99 12.06
N ASN A 81 15.99 -2.33 11.99
CA ASN A 81 17.23 -3.10 11.91
C ASN A 81 17.64 -3.32 10.45
N ARG A 82 18.84 -2.86 10.07
CA ARG A 82 19.35 -3.01 8.69
C ARG A 82 19.92 -4.40 8.41
N ASP A 83 20.28 -5.16 9.43
CA ASP A 83 20.91 -6.47 9.28
C ASP A 83 19.94 -7.51 8.71
N ILE A 84 18.63 -7.33 8.92
CA ILE A 84 17.60 -8.23 8.40
C ILE A 84 17.27 -7.99 6.92
N MET A 85 17.78 -6.91 6.31
CA MET A 85 17.33 -6.48 4.97
C MET A 85 17.64 -7.49 3.86
N SER A 86 18.71 -8.27 3.97
CA SER A 86 19.00 -9.36 3.02
C SER A 86 17.94 -10.44 3.10
N GLN A 87 17.65 -10.92 4.32
CA GLN A 87 16.61 -11.92 4.57
C GLN A 87 15.24 -11.42 4.10
N LEU A 88 14.91 -10.15 4.34
CA LEU A 88 13.65 -9.56 3.85
C LEU A 88 13.56 -9.60 2.32
N ARG A 89 14.64 -9.26 1.61
CA ARG A 89 14.69 -9.33 0.14
C ARG A 89 14.53 -10.76 -0.35
N ASP A 90 15.19 -11.72 0.29
CA ASP A 90 15.07 -13.13 -0.06
C ASP A 90 13.63 -13.61 0.12
N GLU A 91 12.98 -13.29 1.24
CA GLU A 91 11.58 -13.64 1.47
C GLU A 91 10.63 -12.97 0.46
N ILE A 92 10.85 -11.69 0.13
CA ILE A 92 10.06 -10.97 -0.88
C ILE A 92 10.17 -11.65 -2.25
N SER A 93 11.35 -12.16 -2.61
CA SER A 93 11.58 -12.86 -3.88
C SER A 93 10.80 -14.18 -4.01
N GLN A 94 10.39 -14.77 -2.87
CA GLN A 94 9.61 -15.99 -2.84
C GLN A 94 8.09 -15.74 -2.90
N VAL A 95 7.64 -14.49 -2.95
CA VAL A 95 6.22 -14.19 -3.13
C VAL A 95 5.81 -14.52 -4.58
N PRO A 96 4.91 -15.49 -4.79
CA PRO A 96 4.53 -15.87 -6.15
C PRO A 96 3.70 -14.78 -6.82
N MET A 97 3.70 -14.78 -8.16
CA MET A 97 2.71 -14.03 -8.91
C MET A 97 1.30 -14.52 -8.53
N PRO A 98 0.33 -13.61 -8.31
CA PRO A 98 -1.03 -14.03 -8.02
C PRO A 98 -1.63 -14.78 -9.21
N ILE A 99 -2.46 -15.79 -8.94
CA ILE A 99 -3.14 -16.57 -9.99
C ILE A 99 -4.30 -15.81 -10.66
N ALA A 100 -4.80 -14.76 -10.00
CA ALA A 100 -5.93 -13.94 -10.44
C ALA A 100 -5.77 -12.50 -9.93
N ASP A 101 -6.36 -11.56 -10.66
CA ASP A 101 -6.52 -10.18 -10.21
C ASP A 101 -7.55 -10.12 -9.07
N PRO A 102 -7.27 -9.46 -7.93
CA PRO A 102 -8.17 -9.44 -6.78
C PRO A 102 -9.47 -8.64 -7.03
N VAL A 103 -9.52 -7.85 -8.11
CA VAL A 103 -10.70 -7.06 -8.52
C VAL A 103 -11.35 -7.69 -9.74
N GLN A 104 -10.55 -8.05 -10.76
CA GLN A 104 -11.06 -8.51 -12.06
C GLN A 104 -11.14 -10.04 -12.20
N GLY A 105 -10.53 -10.80 -11.30
CA GLY A 105 -10.47 -12.27 -11.36
C GLY A 105 -9.44 -12.79 -12.35
N GLU A 106 -9.66 -14.01 -12.84
CA GLU A 106 -8.79 -14.66 -13.82
C GLU A 106 -8.68 -13.84 -15.11
N GLY A 107 -7.46 -13.70 -15.65
CA GLY A 107 -7.21 -12.90 -16.85
C GLY A 107 -7.28 -11.38 -16.64
N GLY A 108 -7.42 -10.91 -15.41
CA GLY A 108 -7.39 -9.50 -15.07
C GLY A 108 -6.04 -8.81 -15.37
N LEU A 109 -6.08 -7.49 -15.43
CA LEU A 109 -4.95 -6.68 -15.90
C LEU A 109 -3.73 -6.76 -14.99
N LEU A 110 -3.91 -6.99 -13.68
CA LEU A 110 -2.80 -7.09 -12.72
C LEU A 110 -1.71 -8.06 -13.18
N ILE A 111 -2.11 -9.25 -13.66
CA ILE A 111 -1.16 -10.29 -14.05
C ILE A 111 -0.31 -9.81 -15.24
N THR A 112 -0.94 -9.16 -16.21
CA THR A 112 -0.27 -8.62 -17.39
C THR A 112 0.63 -7.42 -17.06
N LEU A 113 0.20 -6.57 -16.13
CA LEU A 113 0.99 -5.41 -15.70
C LEU A 113 2.26 -5.82 -14.98
N TRP A 114 2.18 -6.87 -14.15
CA TRP A 114 3.30 -7.30 -13.31
C TRP A 114 4.19 -8.34 -13.99
N SER A 115 3.68 -9.11 -14.96
CA SER A 115 4.50 -10.05 -15.74
C SER A 115 5.42 -9.38 -16.75
N LYS A 116 5.24 -8.08 -17.01
CA LYS A 116 6.04 -7.30 -17.98
C LYS A 116 7.29 -6.66 -17.39
N VAL A 117 7.58 -6.93 -16.12
CA VAL A 117 8.86 -6.53 -15.51
C VAL A 117 9.88 -7.62 -15.86
N ASP A 118 10.65 -7.40 -16.93
CA ASP A 118 11.89 -8.12 -17.16
C ASP A 118 12.90 -7.74 -16.05
N GLN A 119 13.38 -8.78 -15.36
CA GLN A 119 14.59 -8.95 -14.51
C GLN A 119 15.27 -7.72 -13.88
#